data_AF-A0A559M8Z0-F1
#
_entry.id   AF-A0A559M8Z0-F1
#
_cell.length_a   1.000
_cell.length_b   1.000
_cell.length_c   1.000
_cell.angle_alpha   90.00
_cell.angle_beta   90.00
_cell.angle_gamma   90.00
#
_symmetry.space_group_name_H-M   'P 1'
#
loop_
_entity.id
_entity.type
_entity.pdbx_description
1 polymer ?
#
loop_
_entity_poly.entity_id
_entity_poly.type
_entity_poly.pdbx_seq_one_letter_code
_entity_poly.pdbx_strand_id
1 'polypeptide(L)'
;MAETDTSFLLFILTTQKAFSCPGGTIHLFFEGYFMYNHSRMGSRMDLFGQLWKEYALSDSRYMHSDPFVLCMETWTAITWGPLSFLTAVLITKDSPYRHAIQALVSTGQFYGDLLYYMTSLFDDYFSGRRFYRPEPYYFWFYFVFMNAFWIIIPLLCLWSSIKASARAFSISSKLAVNGSVKKTL
;
A
#
# COMPACT_ATOMS: atom_id res chain seq x y z
N MET A 1 -0.04 -7.11 -31.30
CA MET A 1 0.22 -7.53 -29.90
C MET A 1 0.99 -6.48 -29.07
N ALA A 2 1.55 -5.41 -29.66
CA ALA A 2 2.28 -4.37 -28.92
C ALA A 2 1.39 -3.22 -28.36
N GLU A 3 0.23 -2.94 -28.96
CA GLU A 3 -0.64 -1.83 -28.52
C GLU A 3 -1.33 -2.08 -27.17
N THR A 4 -1.68 -3.33 -26.86
CA THR A 4 -2.33 -3.72 -25.60
C THR A 4 -1.44 -3.52 -24.37
N ASP A 5 -0.11 -3.60 -24.53
CA ASP A 5 0.84 -3.46 -23.42
C ASP A 5 1.04 -1.98 -23.04
N THR A 6 0.99 -1.07 -24.02
CA THR A 6 1.16 0.38 -23.80
C THR A 6 -0.05 1.00 -23.10
N SER A 7 -1.27 0.62 -23.49
CA SER A 7 -2.49 1.11 -22.84
C SER A 7 -2.63 0.60 -21.41
N PHE A 8 -2.20 -0.64 -21.14
CA PHE A 8 -2.17 -1.20 -19.79
C PHE A 8 -1.10 -0.55 -18.91
N LEU A 9 0.09 -0.28 -19.46
CA LEU A 9 1.14 0.49 -18.77
C LEU A 9 0.71 1.93 -18.48
N LEU A 10 0.05 2.59 -19.44
CA LEU A 10 -0.47 3.94 -19.25
C LEU A 10 -1.57 3.94 -18.19
N PHE A 11 -2.46 2.95 -18.21
CA PHE A 11 -3.45 2.75 -17.14
C PHE A 11 -2.76 2.65 -15.79
N ILE A 12 -1.78 1.74 -15.62
CA ILE A 12 -1.04 1.56 -14.35
C ILE A 12 -0.34 2.85 -13.91
N LEU A 13 0.32 3.57 -14.82
CA LEU A 13 1.00 4.83 -14.50
C LEU A 13 0.00 5.92 -14.07
N THR A 14 -1.18 5.92 -14.65
CA THR A 14 -2.27 6.84 -14.29
C THR A 14 -2.89 6.46 -12.95
N THR A 15 -3.15 5.16 -12.71
CA THR A 15 -3.61 4.64 -11.42
C THR A 15 -2.58 4.91 -10.32
N GLN A 16 -1.28 4.83 -10.62
CA GLN A 16 -0.23 5.12 -9.67
C GLN A 16 -0.17 6.56 -9.22
N LYS A 17 -0.16 7.51 -10.17
CA LYS A 17 -0.18 8.93 -9.83
C LYS A 17 -1.43 9.26 -9.01
N ALA A 18 -2.55 8.65 -9.39
CA ALA A 18 -3.82 8.78 -8.69
C ALA A 18 -3.87 8.07 -7.32
N PHE A 19 -2.92 7.18 -7.01
CA PHE A 19 -2.94 6.40 -5.77
C PHE A 19 -1.83 6.79 -4.80
N SER A 20 -0.61 7.11 -5.27
CA SER A 20 0.51 7.48 -4.41
C SER A 20 0.26 8.77 -3.61
N CYS A 21 -0.43 9.76 -4.19
CA CYS A 21 -0.77 10.99 -3.47
C CYS A 21 -1.93 10.76 -2.49
N PRO A 22 -3.11 10.22 -2.89
CA PRO A 22 -4.18 9.95 -1.94
C PRO A 22 -3.83 8.92 -0.87
N GLY A 23 -3.10 7.86 -1.20
CA GLY A 23 -2.58 6.88 -0.24
C GLY A 23 -1.61 7.53 0.74
N GLY A 24 -0.67 8.36 0.26
CA GLY A 24 0.20 9.15 1.13
C GLY A 24 -0.56 10.05 2.10
N THR A 25 -1.65 10.68 1.63
CA THR A 25 -2.54 11.51 2.46
C THR A 25 -3.25 10.68 3.52
N ILE A 26 -3.79 9.51 3.16
CA ILE A 26 -4.46 8.62 4.13
C ILE A 26 -3.46 8.18 5.21
N HIS A 27 -2.27 7.71 4.82
CA HIS A 27 -1.25 7.29 5.78
C HIS A 27 -0.82 8.43 6.71
N LEU A 28 -0.50 9.62 6.18
CA LEU A 28 -0.02 10.71 7.02
C LEU A 28 -1.10 11.33 7.92
N PHE A 29 -2.29 11.58 7.36
CA PHE A 29 -3.30 12.35 8.07
C PHE A 29 -4.30 11.45 8.79
N PHE A 30 -4.78 10.39 8.15
CA PHE A 30 -5.78 9.52 8.75
C PHE A 30 -5.14 8.52 9.73
N GLU A 31 -4.16 7.75 9.27
CA GLU A 31 -3.46 6.76 10.12
C GLU A 31 -2.54 7.46 11.13
N GLY A 32 -1.87 8.56 10.73
CA GLY A 32 -1.15 9.42 11.68
C GLY A 32 -2.05 10.02 12.76
N TYR A 33 -3.32 10.35 12.44
CA TYR A 33 -4.29 10.76 13.46
C TYR A 33 -4.60 9.61 14.42
N PHE A 34 -4.78 8.38 13.92
CA PHE A 34 -4.98 7.21 14.78
C PHE A 34 -3.77 6.97 15.69
N MET A 35 -2.56 6.96 15.13
CA MET A 35 -1.30 6.82 15.89
C MET A 35 -1.22 7.85 17.03
N TYR A 36 -1.64 9.10 16.82
CA TYR A 36 -1.60 10.12 17.88
C TYR A 36 -2.75 9.99 18.90
N ASN A 37 -3.92 9.49 18.47
CA ASN A 37 -5.16 9.54 19.25
C ASN A 37 -5.68 8.19 19.74
N HIS A 38 -5.01 7.08 19.45
CA HIS A 38 -5.49 5.72 19.68
C HIS A 38 -6.06 5.49 21.10
N SER A 39 -5.40 6.02 22.13
CA SER A 39 -5.81 5.86 23.54
C SER A 39 -7.06 6.65 23.95
N ARG A 40 -7.48 7.63 23.14
CA ARG A 40 -8.60 8.53 23.42
C ARG A 40 -9.62 8.56 22.29
N MET A 41 -9.59 7.57 21.39
CA MET A 41 -10.43 7.57 20.18
C MET A 41 -11.93 7.65 20.49
N GLY A 42 -12.38 6.98 21.56
CA GLY A 42 -13.79 6.98 21.96
C GLY A 42 -14.37 8.36 22.28
N SER A 43 -13.57 9.30 22.79
CA SER A 43 -14.02 10.66 23.13
C SER A 43 -13.84 11.68 22.00
N ARG A 44 -13.24 11.28 20.87
CA ARG A 44 -13.03 12.18 19.73
C ARG A 44 -14.35 12.43 18.99
N MET A 45 -14.69 13.71 18.85
CA MET A 45 -15.92 14.17 18.19
C MET A 45 -15.66 14.89 16.87
N ASP A 46 -14.40 15.19 16.55
CA ASP A 46 -13.98 15.75 15.27
C ASP A 46 -14.13 14.75 14.12
N LEU A 47 -14.01 15.24 12.89
CA LEU A 47 -14.24 14.46 11.68
C LEU A 47 -13.41 13.17 11.64
N PHE A 48 -12.11 13.24 11.92
CA PHE A 48 -11.24 12.05 11.88
C PHE A 48 -11.58 11.08 13.00
N GLY A 49 -11.89 11.57 14.20
CA GLY A 49 -12.39 10.73 15.28
C GLY A 49 -13.68 9.97 14.92
N GLN A 50 -14.63 10.64 14.26
CA GLN A 50 -15.87 9.99 13.81
C GLN A 50 -15.61 8.99 12.69
N LEU A 51 -14.76 9.32 11.72
CA LEU A 51 -14.38 8.41 10.64
C LEU A 51 -13.67 7.16 11.16
N TRP A 52 -12.79 7.28 12.16
CA TRP A 52 -12.16 6.11 12.80
C TRP A 52 -13.15 5.25 13.58
N LYS A 53 -14.10 5.85 14.29
CA LYS A 53 -15.17 5.10 14.97
C LYS A 53 -16.06 4.35 13.97
N GLU A 54 -16.37 4.99 12.86
CA GLU A 54 -17.13 4.38 11.76
C GLU A 54 -16.33 3.23 11.12
N TYR A 55 -15.05 3.46 10.82
CA TYR A 55 -14.18 2.43 10.27
C TYR A 55 -13.94 1.28 11.26
N ALA A 56 -13.94 1.53 12.57
CA ALA A 56 -13.82 0.48 13.57
C ALA A 56 -15.04 -0.45 13.66
N LEU A 57 -16.14 -0.14 12.95
CA LEU A 57 -17.20 -1.13 12.70
C LEU A 57 -16.72 -2.25 11.77
N SER A 58 -15.69 -2.01 10.97
CA SER A 58 -15.01 -3.03 10.17
C SER A 58 -14.18 -3.97 11.04
N ASP A 59 -13.45 -3.39 12.00
CA ASP A 59 -12.51 -4.06 12.89
C ASP A 59 -12.38 -3.28 14.19
N SER A 60 -12.85 -3.88 15.27
CA SER A 60 -12.90 -3.25 16.58
C SER A 60 -11.52 -3.03 17.23
N ARG A 61 -10.43 -3.59 16.69
CA ARG A 61 -9.06 -3.39 17.19
C ARG A 61 -8.64 -1.92 17.19
N TYR A 62 -9.17 -1.13 16.26
CA TYR A 62 -8.95 0.32 16.18
C TYR A 62 -9.54 1.11 17.37
N MET A 63 -10.53 0.56 18.09
CA MET A 63 -11.05 1.19 19.32
C MET A 63 -10.30 0.78 20.59
N HIS A 64 -9.56 -0.32 20.54
CA HIS A 64 -8.93 -0.93 21.72
C HIS A 64 -7.40 -0.76 21.74
N SER A 65 -6.84 0.01 20.81
CA SER A 65 -5.39 0.18 20.68
C SER A 65 -4.66 -1.17 20.61
N ASP A 66 -5.18 -2.10 19.79
CA ASP A 66 -4.51 -3.38 19.58
C ASP A 66 -3.03 -3.15 19.21
N PRO A 67 -2.08 -3.79 19.91
CA PRO A 67 -0.65 -3.51 19.72
C PRO A 67 -0.18 -3.76 18.28
N PHE A 68 -0.69 -4.79 17.62
CA PHE A 68 -0.28 -5.11 16.26
C PHE A 68 -0.80 -4.04 15.29
N VAL A 69 -2.10 -3.74 15.31
CA VAL A 69 -2.69 -2.71 14.45
C VAL A 69 -2.04 -1.36 14.71
N LEU A 70 -1.85 -0.96 15.97
CA LEU A 70 -1.19 0.32 16.30
C LEU A 70 0.24 0.39 15.75
N CYS A 71 1.03 -0.68 15.89
CA CYS A 71 2.39 -0.71 15.34
C CYS A 71 2.39 -0.64 13.81
N MET A 72 1.50 -1.40 13.16
CA MET A 72 1.39 -1.44 11.70
C MET A 72 1.02 -0.05 11.15
N GLU A 73 -0.02 0.58 11.71
CA GLU A 73 -0.48 1.93 11.33
C GLU A 73 0.54 3.04 11.65
N THR A 74 1.37 2.82 12.68
CA THR A 74 2.49 3.73 12.97
C THR A 74 3.52 3.68 11.84
N TRP A 75 3.88 2.47 11.39
CA TRP A 75 4.83 2.28 10.29
C TRP A 75 4.30 2.79 8.96
N THR A 76 3.01 2.60 8.68
CA THR A 76 2.36 3.16 7.49
C THR A 76 2.41 4.67 7.51
N ALA A 77 2.08 5.31 8.65
CA ALA A 77 2.13 6.76 8.79
C ALA A 77 3.56 7.31 8.63
N ILE A 78 4.56 6.80 9.36
CA ILE A 78 5.90 7.42 9.38
C ILE A 78 6.78 7.01 8.20
N THR A 79 6.50 5.90 7.53
CA THR A 79 7.34 5.36 6.44
C THR A 79 6.61 5.33 5.12
N TRP A 80 5.48 4.62 5.03
CA TRP A 80 4.76 4.45 3.75
C TRP A 80 4.11 5.75 3.28
N GLY A 81 3.62 6.60 4.17
CA GLY A 81 3.11 7.93 3.85
C GLY A 81 4.14 8.82 3.16
N PRO A 82 5.27 9.16 3.80
CA PRO A 82 6.33 9.95 3.19
C PRO A 82 6.92 9.34 1.91
N LEU A 83 7.15 8.02 1.89
CA LEU A 83 7.67 7.36 0.71
C LEU A 83 6.65 7.32 -0.45
N SER A 84 5.35 7.35 -0.17
CA SER A 84 4.32 7.46 -1.22
C SER A 84 4.36 8.84 -1.89
N PHE A 85 4.54 9.92 -1.11
CA PHE A 85 4.77 11.25 -1.68
C PHE A 85 6.08 11.33 -2.46
N LEU A 86 7.16 10.75 -1.93
CA LEU A 86 8.43 10.66 -2.65
C LEU A 86 8.25 9.92 -3.98
N THR A 87 7.53 8.80 -3.97
CA THR A 87 7.21 8.03 -5.18
C THR A 87 6.48 8.90 -6.19
N ALA A 88 5.47 9.68 -5.77
CA ALA A 88 4.76 10.60 -6.64
C ALA A 88 5.71 11.64 -7.28
N VAL A 89 6.63 12.22 -6.50
CA VAL A 89 7.66 13.16 -7.00
C VAL A 89 8.63 12.48 -7.98
N LEU A 90 9.06 11.26 -7.70
CA LEU A 90 9.96 10.51 -8.58
C LEU A 90 9.29 10.14 -9.90
N ILE A 91 7.97 9.89 -9.89
CA ILE A 91 7.18 9.66 -11.09
C ILE A 91 7.07 10.95 -11.92
N THR A 92 6.80 12.11 -11.31
CA THR A 92 6.69 13.38 -12.06
C THR A 92 8.02 13.82 -12.67
N LYS A 93 9.14 13.47 -12.03
CA LYS A 93 10.50 13.74 -12.52
C LYS A 93 11.06 12.66 -13.45
N ASP A 94 10.28 11.64 -13.79
CA ASP A 94 10.72 10.45 -14.53
C ASP A 94 12.04 9.86 -14.02
N SER A 95 12.22 9.86 -12.69
CA SER A 95 13.47 9.42 -12.07
C SER A 95 13.70 7.92 -12.29
N PRO A 96 14.95 7.47 -12.52
CA PRO A 96 15.27 6.04 -12.58
C PRO A 96 15.02 5.33 -11.23
N TYR A 97 15.04 6.07 -10.12
CA TYR A 97 14.79 5.52 -8.79
C TYR A 97 13.30 5.24 -8.51
N ARG A 98 12.38 5.72 -9.36
CA ARG A 98 10.94 5.59 -9.10
C ARG A 98 10.50 4.14 -8.88
N HIS A 99 11.03 3.20 -9.68
CA HIS A 99 10.62 1.79 -9.63
C HIS A 99 11.14 1.09 -8.38
N ALA A 100 12.33 1.47 -7.89
CA ALA A 100 12.87 0.91 -6.65
C ALA A 100 12.04 1.35 -5.43
N ILE A 101 11.76 2.66 -5.32
CA ILE A 101 10.96 3.20 -4.20
C ILE A 101 9.51 2.72 -4.29
N GLN A 102 8.93 2.69 -5.49
CA GLN A 102 7.59 2.16 -5.72
C GLN A 102 7.47 0.69 -5.31
N ALA A 103 8.42 -0.17 -5.70
CA ALA A 103 8.42 -1.58 -5.33
C ALA A 103 8.51 -1.73 -3.80
N LEU A 104 9.35 -0.94 -3.14
CA LEU A 104 9.50 -0.94 -1.68
C LEU A 104 8.18 -0.58 -0.99
N VAL A 105 7.56 0.55 -1.34
CA VAL A 105 6.29 1.01 -0.77
C VAL A 105 5.17 0.01 -1.05
N SER A 106 5.09 -0.49 -2.28
CA SER A 106 4.04 -1.43 -2.68
C SER A 106 4.13 -2.75 -1.92
N THR A 107 5.35 -3.22 -1.67
CA THR A 107 5.58 -4.42 -0.85
C THR A 107 5.16 -4.17 0.60
N GLY A 108 5.51 -3.00 1.16
CA GLY A 108 5.13 -2.61 2.52
C GLY A 108 3.60 -2.56 2.72
N GLN A 109 2.87 -1.92 1.80
CA GLN A 109 1.41 -1.83 1.85
C GLN A 109 0.75 -3.21 1.75
N PHE A 110 1.14 -4.01 0.75
CA PHE A 110 0.61 -5.37 0.59
C PHE A 110 0.91 -6.25 1.80
N TYR A 111 2.13 -6.21 2.31
CA TYR A 111 2.53 -7.01 3.46
C TYR A 111 1.80 -6.60 4.74
N GLY A 112 1.66 -5.29 4.99
CA GLY A 112 0.91 -4.76 6.13
C GLY A 112 -0.55 -5.23 6.11
N ASP A 113 -1.22 -5.10 4.97
CA ASP A 113 -2.64 -5.48 4.84
C ASP A 113 -2.83 -7.01 4.91
N LEU A 114 -1.90 -7.78 4.35
CA LEU A 114 -1.89 -9.24 4.51
C LEU A 114 -1.80 -9.64 5.99
N LEU A 115 -0.89 -9.01 6.76
CA LEU A 115 -0.78 -9.28 8.19
C LEU A 115 -2.01 -8.80 8.97
N TYR A 116 -2.62 -7.68 8.57
CA TYR A 116 -3.87 -7.19 9.16
C TYR A 116 -4.99 -8.22 9.06
N TYR A 117 -5.20 -8.80 7.87
CA TYR A 117 -6.18 -9.87 7.67
C TYR A 117 -5.80 -11.15 8.40
N MET A 118 -4.56 -11.60 8.27
CA MET A 118 -4.11 -12.84 8.90
C MET A 118 -4.31 -12.81 10.41
N THR A 119 -3.91 -11.72 11.07
CA THR A 119 -4.08 -11.56 12.51
C THR A 119 -5.56 -11.55 12.93
N SER A 120 -6.42 -10.85 12.18
CA SER A 120 -7.86 -10.81 12.48
C SER A 120 -8.54 -12.18 12.32
N LEU A 121 -8.30 -12.83 11.18
CA LEU A 121 -8.94 -14.09 10.82
C LEU A 121 -8.40 -15.27 11.63
N PHE A 122 -7.11 -15.26 11.99
CA PHE A 122 -6.52 -16.31 12.79
C PHE A 122 -6.99 -16.22 14.25
N ASP A 123 -7.15 -15.02 14.81
CA ASP A 123 -7.70 -14.88 16.16
C ASP A 123 -9.16 -15.36 16.25
N ASP A 124 -9.96 -15.15 15.20
CA ASP A 124 -11.31 -15.74 15.12
C ASP A 124 -11.23 -17.27 15.03
N TYR A 125 -10.37 -17.80 14.14
CA TYR A 125 -10.27 -19.24 13.91
C TYR A 125 -9.73 -20.03 15.12
N PHE A 126 -8.67 -19.54 15.76
CA PHE A 126 -7.99 -20.26 16.85
C PHE A 126 -8.48 -19.87 18.24
N SER A 127 -8.75 -18.59 18.48
CA SER A 127 -9.13 -18.08 19.80
C SER A 127 -10.63 -17.82 19.93
N GLY A 128 -11.41 -17.92 18.84
CA GLY A 128 -12.83 -17.54 18.80
C GLY A 128 -13.05 -16.03 18.98
N ARG A 129 -11.97 -15.23 18.94
CA ARG A 129 -12.05 -13.78 19.14
C ARG A 129 -12.24 -13.11 17.79
N ARG A 130 -13.49 -12.73 17.53
CA ARG A 130 -13.82 -12.02 16.31
C ARG A 130 -13.75 -10.51 16.51
N PHE A 131 -12.86 -9.85 15.78
CA PHE A 131 -12.75 -8.38 15.81
C PHE A 131 -13.59 -7.68 14.75
N TYR A 132 -13.84 -8.36 13.63
CA TYR A 132 -14.64 -7.85 12.53
C TYR A 132 -16.13 -8.14 12.73
N ARG A 133 -16.97 -7.32 12.11
CA ARG A 133 -18.42 -7.52 12.17
C ARG A 133 -18.89 -8.50 11.09
N PRO A 134 -19.62 -9.58 11.44
CA PRO A 134 -20.00 -10.62 10.48
C PRO A 134 -21.16 -10.21 9.57
N GLU A 135 -21.87 -9.12 9.88
CA GLU A 135 -22.99 -8.68 9.06
C GLU A 135 -22.49 -8.30 7.64
N PRO A 136 -23.21 -8.71 6.57
CA PRO A 136 -22.67 -8.67 5.21
C PRO A 136 -22.15 -7.31 4.76
N TYR A 137 -22.83 -6.22 5.15
CA TYR A 137 -22.39 -4.87 4.83
C TYR A 137 -21.03 -4.54 5.45
N TYR A 138 -20.85 -4.76 6.75
CA TYR A 138 -19.59 -4.42 7.43
C TYR A 138 -18.46 -5.36 7.05
N PHE A 139 -18.76 -6.65 6.87
CA PHE A 139 -17.74 -7.60 6.44
C PHE A 139 -17.31 -7.34 4.99
N TRP A 140 -18.23 -7.40 4.02
CA TRP A 140 -17.84 -7.35 2.62
C TRP A 140 -17.46 -5.95 2.16
N PHE A 141 -18.19 -4.93 2.61
CA PHE A 141 -17.87 -3.57 2.18
C PHE A 141 -16.72 -2.98 3.00
N TYR A 142 -16.82 -2.92 4.33
CA TYR A 142 -15.77 -2.27 5.11
C TYR A 142 -14.53 -3.14 5.24
N PHE A 143 -14.68 -4.38 5.71
CA PHE A 143 -13.53 -5.20 6.05
C PHE A 143 -12.82 -5.72 4.79
N VAL A 144 -13.56 -6.16 3.77
CA VAL A 144 -12.97 -6.70 2.51
C VAL A 144 -12.73 -5.62 1.46
N PHE A 145 -13.77 -4.93 0.99
CA PHE A 145 -13.67 -4.07 -0.19
C PHE A 145 -12.80 -2.82 0.03
N MET A 146 -12.94 -2.11 1.17
CA MET A 146 -12.15 -0.90 1.43
C MET A 146 -10.65 -1.18 1.53
N ASN A 147 -10.27 -2.33 2.10
CA ASN A 147 -8.87 -2.75 2.20
C ASN A 147 -8.34 -3.38 0.90
N ALA A 148 -9.21 -3.95 0.05
CA ALA A 148 -8.80 -4.55 -1.23
C ALA A 148 -8.02 -3.56 -2.13
N PHE A 149 -8.27 -2.25 -2.03
CA PHE A 149 -7.48 -1.24 -2.74
C PHE A 149 -6.00 -1.24 -2.33
N TRP A 150 -5.69 -1.45 -1.04
CA TRP A 150 -4.34 -1.55 -0.49
C TRP A 150 -3.66 -2.90 -0.76
N ILE A 151 -4.37 -3.86 -1.35
CA ILE A 151 -3.77 -5.10 -1.88
C ILE A 151 -3.57 -4.99 -3.40
N ILE A 152 -4.66 -4.73 -4.13
CA ILE A 152 -4.68 -4.89 -5.59
C ILE A 152 -3.78 -3.84 -6.25
N ILE A 153 -3.90 -2.58 -5.85
CA ILE A 153 -3.13 -1.50 -6.49
C ILE A 153 -1.63 -1.64 -6.19
N PRO A 154 -1.19 -1.88 -4.95
CA PRO A 154 0.21 -2.18 -4.67
C PRO A 154 0.75 -3.38 -5.44
N LEU A 155 0.00 -4.47 -5.56
CA LEU A 155 0.46 -5.63 -6.36
C LEU A 155 0.66 -5.28 -7.84
N LEU A 156 -0.23 -4.50 -8.44
CA LEU A 156 -0.06 -4.02 -9.81
C LEU A 156 1.17 -3.10 -9.96
N CYS A 157 1.38 -2.21 -8.99
CA CYS A 157 2.54 -1.32 -8.95
C CYS A 157 3.84 -2.12 -8.81
N LEU A 158 3.87 -3.09 -7.90
CA LEU A 158 5.02 -3.96 -7.67
C LEU A 158 5.35 -4.77 -8.92
N TRP A 159 4.35 -5.38 -9.56
CA TRP A 159 4.50 -6.11 -10.82
C TRP A 159 5.10 -5.23 -11.92
N SER A 160 4.59 -4.00 -12.06
CA SER A 160 5.10 -3.03 -13.03
C SER A 160 6.57 -2.68 -12.78
N SER A 161 6.95 -2.40 -11.53
CA SER A 161 8.34 -2.11 -11.16
C SER A 161 9.28 -3.29 -11.37
N ILE A 162 8.84 -4.52 -11.06
CA ILE A 162 9.63 -5.74 -11.28
C ILE A 162 9.88 -5.93 -12.79
N LYS A 163 8.83 -5.83 -13.63
CA LYS A 163 8.98 -5.94 -15.09
C LYS A 163 9.91 -4.87 -15.65
N ALA A 164 9.77 -3.62 -15.22
CA ALA A 164 10.62 -2.52 -15.64
C ALA A 164 12.08 -2.76 -15.27
N SER A 165 12.33 -3.21 -14.04
CA SER A 165 13.67 -3.52 -13.54
C SER A 165 14.31 -4.68 -14.33
N ALA A 166 13.58 -5.77 -14.55
CA ALA A 166 14.04 -6.90 -15.36
C ALA A 166 14.41 -6.49 -16.79
N ARG A 167 13.59 -5.64 -17.41
CA ARG A 167 13.86 -5.08 -18.75
C ARG A 167 15.14 -4.25 -18.76
N ALA A 168 15.34 -3.38 -17.76
CA ALA A 168 16.55 -2.56 -17.65
C ALA A 168 17.82 -3.41 -17.53
N PHE A 169 17.80 -4.45 -16.68
CA PHE A 169 18.93 -5.37 -16.54
C PHE A 169 19.19 -6.18 -17.82
N SER A 170 18.16 -6.63 -18.53
CA SER A 170 18.32 -7.34 -19.81
C SER A 170 18.99 -6.47 -20.87
N ILE A 171 18.61 -5.20 -20.99
CA ILE A 171 19.22 -4.25 -21.92
C ILE A 171 20.68 -3.99 -21.53
N SER A 172 20.94 -3.73 -20.25
CA SER A 172 22.30 -3.49 -19.74
C SER A 172 23.24 -4.66 -20.04
N SER A 173 22.77 -5.90 -19.82
CA SER A 173 23.53 -7.12 -20.14
C SER A 173 23.86 -7.24 -21.64
N LYS A 174 22.89 -7.00 -22.53
CA LYS A 174 23.12 -7.03 -23.98
C LYS A 174 24.12 -5.97 -24.45
N LEU A 175 24.05 -4.76 -23.88
CA LEU A 175 24.98 -3.69 -24.20
C LEU A 175 26.41 -4.00 -23.73
N ALA A 176 26.57 -4.64 -22.57
CA ALA A 176 27.87 -5.07 -22.07
C ALA A 176 28.53 -6.11 -22.98
N VAL A 177 27.75 -7.06 -23.51
CA VAL A 177 28.23 -8.06 -24.49
C VAL A 177 28.63 -7.39 -25.81
N ASN A 178 27.79 -6.50 -26.36
CA ASN A 178 28.13 -5.82 -27.63
C ASN A 178 29.34 -4.89 -27.50
N GLY A 179 29.50 -4.24 -26.34
CA GLY A 179 30.64 -3.37 -26.06
C GLY A 179 31.96 -4.12 -25.88
N SER A 180 31.92 -5.34 -25.36
CA SER A 180 33.11 -6.21 -25.28
C SER A 180 33.52 -6.73 -26.66
N VAL A 181 32.57 -7.15 -27.51
CA VAL A 181 32.87 -7.54 -28.91
C VAL A 181 33.55 -6.41 -29.69
N LYS A 182 33.09 -5.16 -29.54
CA LYS A 182 33.72 -4.00 -30.21
C LYS A 182 35.13 -3.65 -29.75
N LYS A 183 35.55 -4.08 -28.55
CA LYS A 183 36.91 -3.82 -28.04
C LYS A 183 37.93 -4.88 -28.47
N THR A 184 37.46 -6.01 -29.01
CA THR A 184 38.30 -7.15 -29.40
C THR A 184 38.59 -7.20 -30.91
N LEU A 185 37.90 -6.37 -31.70
CA LEU A 185 38.15 -6.14 -33.13
C LEU A 185 39.00 -4.88 -33.33
#